data_AF-S9SFR1-F1
#
_entry.id   AF-S9SFR1-F1
#
_cell.length_a   1.000
_cell.length_b   1.000
_cell.length_c   1.000
_cell.angle_alpha   90.00
_cell.angle_beta   90.00
_cell.angle_gamma   90.00
#
_symmetry.space_group_name_H-M   'P 1'
#
loop_
_entity.id
_entity.type
_entity.pdbx_description
1 polymer ?
#
loop_
_entity_poly.entity_id
_entity_poly.type
_entity_poly.pdbx_seq_one_letter_code
_entity_poly.pdbx_strand_id
1 'polypeptide(L)'
;MRSIGYREAVTIPLEVTLEGPGPAHLAGVAEIGVCDEICMPVRLPFAVDLPEGGRRDPRIAAALADRPLTAEEARAQATCTALSDGAGLDLRLRVAMPPLGRDEAVVIESADPGLWLSEPVARREGGALIARAEAAARDGGPVAIDRAGLRITVLAEGRAVEIRGCGAG
;
A
#
# COMPACT_ATOMS: atom_id res chain seq x y z
N MET A 1 8.78 -10.17 -12.88
CA MET A 1 8.10 -10.22 -11.58
C MET A 1 8.85 -9.29 -10.65
N ARG A 2 8.20 -8.23 -10.18
CA ARG A 2 8.74 -7.34 -9.13
C ARG A 2 8.00 -7.62 -7.83
N SER A 3 8.73 -7.71 -6.73
CA SER A 3 8.16 -7.81 -5.38
C SER A 3 8.37 -6.50 -4.63
N ILE A 4 7.44 -6.20 -3.73
CA ILE A 4 7.53 -5.07 -2.80
C ILE A 4 7.46 -5.67 -1.41
N GLY A 5 8.42 -5.31 -0.57
CA GLY A 5 8.55 -5.85 0.78
C GLY A 5 9.67 -5.16 1.54
N TYR A 6 10.04 -5.75 2.68
CA TYR A 6 11.05 -5.22 3.58
C TYR A 6 12.32 -6.09 3.53
N ARG A 7 13.46 -5.46 3.77
CA ARG A 7 14.75 -6.15 3.97
C ARG A 7 15.19 -5.97 5.42
N GLU A 8 15.92 -6.95 5.93
CA GLU A 8 16.50 -6.98 7.28
C GLU A 8 15.47 -7.02 8.43
N ALA A 9 14.68 -5.96 8.60
CA ALA A 9 13.67 -5.86 9.64
C ALA A 9 12.52 -4.92 9.27
N VAL A 10 11.36 -5.14 9.87
CA VAL A 10 10.21 -4.23 9.87
C VAL A 10 9.57 -4.24 11.25
N THR A 11 9.11 -3.08 11.71
CA THR A 11 8.27 -2.95 12.91
C THR A 11 6.87 -2.58 12.47
N ILE A 12 5.88 -3.43 12.79
CA ILE A 12 4.47 -3.22 12.42
C ILE A 12 3.69 -2.87 13.69
N PRO A 13 3.34 -1.59 13.91
CA PRO A 13 2.49 -1.21 15.03
C PRO A 13 1.09 -1.82 14.89
N LEU A 14 0.60 -2.42 15.97
CA LEU A 14 -0.78 -2.88 16.08
C LEU A 14 -1.51 -2.03 17.11
N GLU A 15 -2.66 -1.48 16.71
CA GLU A 15 -3.59 -0.82 17.62
C GLU A 15 -4.70 -1.81 17.98
N VAL A 16 -5.00 -1.92 19.29
CA VAL A 16 -6.07 -2.77 19.81
C VAL A 16 -6.96 -1.96 20.72
N THR A 17 -8.27 -2.21 20.64
CA THR A 17 -9.28 -1.59 21.50
C THR A 17 -9.77 -2.63 22.49
N LEU A 18 -9.72 -2.32 23.78
CA LEU A 18 -10.23 -3.19 24.84
C LEU A 18 -11.70 -2.88 25.14
N GLU A 19 -12.49 -3.89 25.48
CA GLU A 19 -13.90 -3.73 25.87
C GLU A 19 -14.07 -3.09 27.27
N GLY A 20 -13.04 -3.14 28.10
CA GLY A 20 -13.01 -2.58 29.44
C GLY A 20 -11.61 -2.07 29.85
N PRO A 21 -11.51 -1.33 30.96
CA PRO A 21 -10.25 -0.86 31.49
C PRO A 21 -9.43 -2.01 32.10
N GLY A 22 -8.15 -1.74 32.37
CA GLY A 22 -7.25 -2.68 33.04
C GLY A 22 -6.27 -3.38 32.11
N PRO A 23 -5.41 -4.26 32.67
CA PRO A 23 -4.43 -5.01 31.88
C PRO A 23 -5.13 -6.01 30.95
N ALA A 24 -4.53 -6.24 29.80
CA ALA A 24 -4.97 -7.25 28.84
C ALA A 24 -3.85 -8.23 28.50
N HIS A 25 -4.21 -9.37 27.95
CA HIS A 25 -3.28 -10.34 27.40
C HIS A 25 -3.58 -10.52 25.92
N LEU A 26 -2.57 -10.35 25.07
CA LEU A 26 -2.69 -10.54 23.63
C LEU A 26 -1.81 -11.70 23.20
N ALA A 27 -2.44 -12.74 22.64
CA ALA A 27 -1.75 -13.89 22.07
C ALA A 27 -2.29 -14.19 20.67
N GLY A 28 -1.43 -14.73 19.82
CA GLY A 28 -1.78 -15.03 18.45
C GLY A 28 -0.64 -15.67 17.66
N VAL A 29 -0.84 -15.76 16.34
CA VAL A 29 0.16 -16.24 15.40
C VAL A 29 0.25 -15.25 14.25
N ALA A 30 1.44 -14.71 13.99
CA ALA A 30 1.71 -13.96 12.78
C ALA A 30 2.11 -14.94 11.67
N GLU A 31 1.45 -14.85 10.52
CA GLU A 31 1.81 -15.60 9.32
C GLU A 31 2.41 -14.64 8.30
N ILE A 32 3.66 -14.87 7.91
CA ILE A 32 4.38 -14.00 6.99
C ILE A 32 5.00 -14.80 5.84
N GLY A 33 5.08 -14.20 4.67
CA GLY A 33 5.90 -14.73 3.57
C GLY A 33 7.33 -14.22 3.71
N VAL A 34 8.30 -15.13 3.70
CA VAL A 34 9.73 -14.81 3.61
C VAL A 34 10.20 -15.24 2.22
N CYS A 35 10.73 -14.30 1.45
CA CYS A 35 11.11 -14.51 0.06
C CYS A 35 12.61 -14.28 -0.13
N ASP A 36 13.27 -15.23 -0.77
CA ASP A 36 14.57 -15.04 -1.42
C ASP A 36 14.42 -15.46 -2.89
N GLU A 37 14.92 -16.63 -3.28
CA GLU A 37 14.60 -17.23 -4.59
C GLU A 37 13.16 -17.78 -4.65
N ILE A 38 12.66 -18.28 -3.52
CA ILE A 38 11.30 -18.81 -3.35
C ILE A 38 10.63 -18.16 -2.14
N CYS A 39 9.32 -17.98 -2.19
CA CYS A 39 8.53 -17.45 -1.08
C CYS A 39 7.97 -18.58 -0.22
N MET A 40 8.40 -18.63 1.04
CA MET A 40 7.97 -19.63 2.03
C MET A 40 7.10 -18.97 3.11
N PRO A 41 5.94 -19.57 3.49
CA PRO A 41 5.17 -19.09 4.63
C PRO A 41 5.83 -19.48 5.96
N VAL A 42 5.87 -18.55 6.91
CA VAL A 42 6.42 -18.74 8.25
C VAL A 42 5.36 -18.35 9.28
N ARG A 43 5.24 -19.17 10.34
CA ARG A 43 4.31 -18.96 11.45
C ARG A 43 5.08 -18.59 12.71
N LEU A 44 4.74 -17.45 13.31
CA LEU A 44 5.41 -16.88 14.48
C LEU A 44 4.39 -16.71 15.61
N PRO A 45 4.32 -17.64 16.58
CA PRO A 45 3.46 -17.47 17.74
C PRO A 45 3.98 -16.34 18.64
N PHE A 46 3.07 -15.57 19.22
CA PHE A 46 3.41 -14.54 20.20
C PHE A 46 2.37 -14.52 21.34
N ALA A 47 2.82 -14.08 22.51
CA ALA A 47 1.99 -13.81 23.67
C ALA A 47 2.62 -12.64 24.44
N VAL A 48 1.82 -11.62 24.75
CA VAL A 48 2.29 -10.39 25.40
C VAL A 48 1.24 -9.88 26.38
N ASP A 49 1.70 -9.48 27.55
CA ASP A 49 0.88 -8.75 28.52
C ASP A 49 0.89 -7.26 28.17
N LEU A 50 -0.30 -6.69 28.07
CA LEU A 50 -0.57 -5.28 27.80
C LEU A 50 -0.95 -4.60 29.12
N PRO A 51 -0.01 -3.90 29.79
CA PRO A 51 -0.33 -3.19 31.02
C PRO A 51 -1.26 -1.99 30.74
N GLU A 52 -2.08 -1.62 31.74
CA GLU A 52 -3.02 -0.47 31.65
C GLU A 52 -2.32 0.89 31.39
N GLY A 53 -1.00 0.94 31.59
CA GLY A 53 -0.17 2.09 31.26
C GLY A 53 1.26 1.68 30.98
N GLY A 54 2.05 2.62 30.48
CA GLY A 54 3.45 2.37 30.16
C GLY A 54 4.09 3.57 29.47
N ARG A 55 5.41 3.52 29.33
CA ARG A 55 6.13 4.52 28.55
C ARG A 55 5.99 4.18 27.07
N ARG A 56 5.83 5.20 26.23
CA ARG A 56 5.88 5.05 24.76
C ARG A 56 7.17 4.33 24.37
N ASP A 57 7.05 3.22 23.65
CA ASP A 57 8.21 2.49 23.11
C ASP A 57 8.79 3.30 21.93
N PRO A 58 10.08 3.66 21.96
CA PRO A 58 10.70 4.43 20.89
C PRO A 58 10.66 3.73 19.53
N ARG A 59 10.63 2.39 19.48
CA ARG A 59 10.53 1.62 18.23
C ARG A 59 9.16 1.76 17.60
N ILE A 60 8.09 1.73 18.42
CA ILE A 60 6.72 1.96 17.94
C ILE A 60 6.58 3.40 17.45
N ALA A 61 7.11 4.37 18.20
CA ALA A 61 7.06 5.77 17.78
C ALA A 61 7.81 6.01 16.46
N ALA A 62 8.98 5.38 16.27
CA ALA A 62 9.73 5.44 15.02
C ALA A 62 8.95 4.80 13.86
N ALA A 63 8.35 3.62 14.06
CA ALA A 63 7.56 2.95 13.04
C ALA A 63 6.31 3.73 12.62
N LEU A 64 5.65 4.40 13.57
CA LEU A 64 4.52 5.29 13.28
C LEU A 64 4.95 6.55 12.50
N ALA A 65 6.17 7.04 12.74
CA ALA A 65 6.75 8.16 11.99
C ALA A 65 7.21 7.75 10.58
N ASP A 66 7.60 6.49 10.39
CA ASP A 66 8.04 5.91 9.11
C ASP A 66 6.87 5.47 8.21
N ARG A 67 5.63 5.88 8.53
CA ARG A 67 4.48 5.64 7.66
C ARG A 67 4.65 6.34 6.30
N PRO A 68 3.92 5.90 5.25
CA PRO A 68 3.82 6.68 4.02
C PRO A 68 3.36 8.12 4.29
N LEU A 69 3.96 9.08 3.58
CA LEU A 69 3.46 10.45 3.54
C LEU A 69 2.06 10.47 2.94
N THR A 70 1.20 11.35 3.44
CA THR A 70 -0.10 11.60 2.83
C THR A 70 0.07 12.37 1.52
N ALA A 71 -0.98 12.37 0.70
CA ALA A 71 -1.06 13.23 -0.48
C ALA A 71 -0.80 14.71 -0.15
N GLU A 72 -1.30 15.21 0.99
CA GLU A 72 -1.07 16.60 1.41
C GLU A 72 0.40 16.86 1.78
N GLU A 73 1.00 16.00 2.61
CA GLU A 73 2.40 16.10 3.03
C GLU A 73 3.35 16.08 1.82
N ALA A 74 3.04 15.26 0.82
CA ALA A 74 3.80 15.13 -0.41
C ALA A 74 3.39 16.12 -1.52
N ARG A 75 2.36 16.96 -1.29
CA ARG A 75 1.76 17.84 -2.32
C ARG A 75 1.40 17.07 -3.60
N ALA A 76 0.87 15.87 -3.42
CA ALA A 76 0.53 14.94 -4.47
C ALA A 76 -0.94 15.06 -4.88
N GLN A 77 -1.21 14.97 -6.17
CA GLN A 77 -2.56 14.92 -6.74
C GLN A 77 -2.61 13.86 -7.83
N ALA A 78 -3.66 13.03 -7.81
CA ALA A 78 -3.83 11.94 -8.77
C ALA A 78 -5.04 12.17 -9.67
N THR A 79 -4.87 11.99 -10.98
CA THR A 79 -5.97 11.84 -11.94
C THR A 79 -5.85 10.54 -12.70
N CYS A 80 -6.98 10.00 -13.16
CA CYS A 80 -7.02 8.73 -13.84
C CYS A 80 -8.06 8.68 -14.96
N THR A 81 -7.69 7.99 -16.02
CA THR A 81 -8.55 7.64 -17.15
C THR A 81 -8.55 6.13 -17.28
N ALA A 82 -9.73 5.54 -17.44
CA ALA A 82 -9.89 4.12 -17.71
C ALA A 82 -10.57 3.98 -19.07
N LEU A 83 -9.92 3.27 -19.99
CA LEU A 83 -10.42 3.03 -21.34
C LEU A 83 -10.67 1.53 -21.51
N SER A 84 -11.73 1.17 -22.22
CA SER A 84 -11.98 -0.24 -22.54
C SER A 84 -10.87 -0.82 -23.39
N ASP A 85 -10.38 -1.99 -23.00
CA ASP A 85 -9.41 -2.79 -23.74
C ASP A 85 -9.84 -4.26 -23.72
N GLY A 86 -10.49 -4.71 -24.80
CA GLY A 86 -11.12 -6.03 -24.86
C GLY A 86 -12.17 -6.24 -23.77
N ALA A 87 -11.96 -7.25 -22.92
CA ALA A 87 -12.81 -7.54 -21.76
C ALA A 87 -12.39 -6.79 -20.48
N GLY A 88 -11.26 -6.05 -20.52
CA GLY A 88 -10.68 -5.32 -19.41
C GLY A 88 -10.68 -3.80 -19.61
N LEU A 89 -9.86 -3.12 -18.82
CA LEU A 89 -9.60 -1.69 -18.91
C LEU A 89 -8.10 -1.39 -18.93
N ASP A 90 -7.67 -0.48 -19.79
CA ASP A 90 -6.40 0.22 -19.67
C ASP A 90 -6.56 1.39 -18.70
N LEU A 91 -5.97 1.27 -17.51
CA LEU A 91 -5.96 2.30 -16.48
C LEU A 91 -4.70 3.14 -16.61
N ARG A 92 -4.87 4.41 -16.97
CA ARG A 92 -3.80 5.41 -16.96
C ARG A 92 -3.96 6.34 -15.77
N LEU A 93 -2.91 6.41 -14.96
CA LEU A 93 -2.79 7.31 -13.82
C LEU A 93 -1.77 8.42 -14.10
N ARG A 94 -2.09 9.63 -13.70
CA ARG A 94 -1.15 10.76 -13.60
C ARG A 94 -1.09 11.23 -12.16
N VAL A 95 0.08 11.12 -11.53
CA VAL A 95 0.34 11.61 -10.17
C VAL A 95 1.25 12.83 -10.24
N ALA A 96 0.68 14.01 -10.08
CA ALA A 96 1.45 15.25 -9.97
C ALA A 96 2.03 15.34 -8.55
N MET A 97 3.35 15.27 -8.42
CA MET A 97 4.07 15.36 -7.15
C MET A 97 5.56 15.65 -7.38
N PRO A 98 6.26 16.29 -6.42
CA PRO A 98 7.72 16.34 -6.43
C PRO A 98 8.34 14.94 -6.56
N PRO A 99 9.51 14.79 -7.20
CA PRO A 99 10.22 13.52 -7.20
C PRO A 99 10.47 13.01 -5.78
N LEU A 100 10.09 11.78 -5.53
CA LEU A 100 10.34 11.11 -4.25
C LEU A 100 11.79 10.64 -4.18
N GLY A 101 12.34 10.14 -5.29
CA GLY A 101 13.72 9.65 -5.40
C GLY A 101 14.00 9.10 -6.79
N ARG A 102 15.06 8.31 -6.92
CA ARG A 102 15.30 7.51 -8.13
C ARG A 102 14.40 6.27 -8.16
N ASP A 103 14.18 5.73 -9.37
CA ASP A 103 13.53 4.43 -9.59
C ASP A 103 12.16 4.30 -8.91
N GLU A 104 11.32 5.32 -9.08
CA GLU A 104 9.99 5.37 -8.48
C GLU A 104 9.09 4.25 -9.00
N ALA A 105 8.60 3.43 -8.06
CA ALA A 105 7.57 2.44 -8.30
C ALA A 105 6.19 3.00 -7.94
N VAL A 106 5.16 2.53 -8.65
CA VAL A 106 3.77 2.86 -8.37
C VAL A 106 3.02 1.55 -8.12
N VAL A 107 2.32 1.49 -7.00
CA VAL A 107 1.36 0.44 -6.65
C VAL A 107 -0.03 1.01 -6.80
N ILE A 108 -0.93 0.24 -7.40
CA ILE A 108 -2.35 0.60 -7.52
C ILE A 108 -3.14 -0.55 -6.94
N GLU A 109 -3.94 -0.25 -5.92
CA GLU A 109 -4.83 -1.18 -5.26
C GLU A 109 -6.27 -0.69 -5.40
N SER A 110 -7.21 -1.62 -5.48
CA SER A 110 -8.64 -1.32 -5.50
C SER A 110 -9.29 -1.75 -4.18
N ALA A 111 -10.26 -0.99 -3.71
CA ALA A 111 -11.15 -1.41 -2.63
C ALA A 111 -12.06 -2.58 -3.05
N ASP A 112 -12.24 -2.82 -4.35
CA ASP A 112 -13.00 -3.96 -4.88
C ASP A 112 -12.12 -5.22 -4.94
N PRO A 113 -12.37 -6.25 -4.09
CA PRO A 113 -11.61 -7.50 -4.10
C PRO A 113 -11.85 -8.35 -5.37
N GLY A 114 -12.94 -8.11 -6.09
CA GLY A 114 -13.25 -8.74 -7.37
C GLY A 114 -12.39 -8.24 -8.53
N LEU A 115 -11.64 -7.15 -8.32
CA LEU A 115 -10.76 -6.58 -9.32
C LEU A 115 -9.34 -7.18 -9.24
N TRP A 116 -8.78 -7.48 -10.39
CA TRP A 116 -7.35 -7.69 -10.57
C TRP A 116 -6.74 -6.51 -11.32
N LEU A 117 -5.59 -6.04 -10.84
CA LEU A 117 -4.78 -5.00 -11.46
C LEU A 117 -3.41 -5.57 -11.80
N SER A 118 -2.93 -5.30 -13.01
CA SER A 118 -1.58 -5.71 -13.42
C SER A 118 -0.50 -4.86 -12.74
N GLU A 119 0.74 -5.33 -12.80
CA GLU A 119 1.89 -4.58 -12.28
C GLU A 119 2.04 -3.25 -13.04
N PRO A 120 1.95 -2.07 -12.37
CA PRO A 120 1.97 -0.81 -13.09
C PRO A 120 3.35 -0.50 -13.69
N VAL A 121 3.36 -0.11 -14.95
CA VAL A 121 4.54 0.48 -15.60
C VAL A 121 4.49 2.00 -15.41
N ALA A 122 5.45 2.54 -14.67
CA ALA A 122 5.52 3.95 -14.34
C ALA A 122 6.72 4.64 -15.00
N ARG A 123 6.53 5.90 -15.38
CA ARG A 123 7.62 6.78 -15.83
C ARG A 123 7.38 8.21 -15.36
N ARG A 124 8.46 8.93 -15.09
CA ARG A 124 8.39 10.35 -14.76
C ARG A 124 8.35 11.21 -16.02
N GLU A 125 7.41 12.14 -16.07
CA GLU A 125 7.25 13.16 -17.11
C GLU A 125 7.18 14.54 -16.45
N GLY A 126 8.35 15.18 -16.31
CA GLY A 126 8.47 16.46 -15.59
C GLY A 126 8.03 16.32 -14.13
N GLY A 127 7.06 17.15 -13.72
CA GLY A 127 6.51 17.18 -12.36
C GLY A 127 5.48 16.10 -12.03
N ALA A 128 5.34 15.06 -12.86
CA ALA A 128 4.36 13.99 -12.63
C ALA A 128 4.89 12.60 -12.95
N LEU A 129 4.33 11.59 -12.28
CA LEU A 129 4.45 10.18 -12.64
C LEU A 129 3.26 9.78 -13.51
N ILE A 130 3.54 9.13 -14.63
CA ILE A 130 2.54 8.47 -15.47
C ILE A 130 2.67 6.98 -15.24
N ALA A 131 1.64 6.36 -14.68
CA ALA A 131 1.56 4.91 -14.52
C ALA A 131 0.46 4.33 -15.40
N ARG A 132 0.68 3.13 -15.94
CA ARG A 132 -0.32 2.36 -16.67
C ARG A 132 -0.42 0.96 -16.08
N ALA A 133 -1.64 0.48 -15.94
CA ALA A 133 -1.96 -0.88 -15.50
C ALA A 133 -3.20 -1.36 -16.24
N GLU A 134 -3.30 -2.67 -16.40
CA GLU A 134 -4.51 -3.32 -16.89
C GLU A 134 -5.40 -3.65 -15.70
N ALA A 135 -6.71 -3.57 -15.88
CA ALA A 135 -7.69 -3.97 -14.88
C ALA A 135 -8.69 -4.95 -15.48
N ALA A 136 -8.98 -6.03 -14.76
CA ALA A 136 -9.95 -7.04 -15.18
C ALA A 136 -10.70 -7.61 -13.97
N ALA A 137 -11.92 -8.08 -14.20
CA ALA A 137 -12.65 -8.83 -13.18
C ALA A 137 -12.02 -10.21 -13.00
N ARG A 138 -11.87 -10.66 -11.75
CA ARG A 138 -11.25 -11.96 -11.42
C ARG A 138 -12.04 -13.16 -11.93
N ASP A 139 -13.35 -13.00 -12.08
CA ASP A 139 -14.27 -14.03 -12.59
C ASP A 139 -14.43 -13.98 -14.12
N GLY A 140 -13.73 -13.06 -14.80
CA GLY A 140 -13.84 -12.84 -16.24
C GLY A 140 -15.09 -12.06 -16.68
N GLY A 141 -15.86 -11.51 -15.73
CA GLY A 141 -17.02 -10.67 -15.99
C GLY A 141 -16.69 -9.25 -16.46
N PRO A 142 -17.73 -8.41 -16.65
CA PRO A 142 -17.55 -6.99 -16.93
C PRO A 142 -16.81 -6.30 -15.78
N VAL A 143 -15.97 -5.32 -16.13
CA VAL A 143 -15.17 -4.56 -15.17
C VAL A 143 -15.53 -3.08 -15.18
N ALA A 144 -15.51 -2.47 -14.00
CA ALA A 144 -15.61 -1.03 -13.80
C ALA A 144 -14.62 -0.58 -12.71
N ILE A 145 -14.19 0.68 -12.76
CA ILE A 145 -13.30 1.26 -11.75
C ILE A 145 -14.08 2.29 -10.93
N ASP A 146 -14.16 2.03 -9.62
CA ASP A 146 -14.45 3.09 -8.67
C ASP A 146 -13.17 3.89 -8.41
N ARG A 147 -13.10 5.08 -8.99
CA ARG A 147 -11.95 5.98 -8.85
C ARG A 147 -11.71 6.42 -7.41
N ALA A 148 -12.75 6.51 -6.57
CA ALA A 148 -12.61 6.92 -5.17
C ALA A 148 -12.05 5.77 -4.31
N GLY A 149 -12.36 4.53 -4.69
CA GLY A 149 -11.88 3.31 -4.05
C GLY A 149 -10.45 2.90 -4.40
N LEU A 150 -9.73 3.64 -5.27
CA LEU A 150 -8.33 3.34 -5.56
C LEU A 150 -7.41 3.81 -4.44
N ARG A 151 -6.40 3.01 -4.10
CA ARG A 151 -5.24 3.41 -3.31
C ARG A 151 -4.01 3.37 -4.21
N ILE A 152 -3.26 4.45 -4.21
CA ILE A 152 -2.05 4.62 -5.02
C ILE A 152 -0.89 4.84 -4.06
N THR A 153 0.14 4.01 -4.18
CA THR A 153 1.35 4.17 -3.36
C THR A 153 2.55 4.38 -4.27
N VAL A 154 3.22 5.53 -4.12
CA VAL A 154 4.49 5.81 -4.81
C VAL A 154 5.64 5.47 -3.87
N LEU A 155 6.59 4.68 -4.33
CA LEU A 155 7.70 4.15 -3.54
C LEU A 155 9.03 4.54 -4.19
N ALA A 156 9.96 5.08 -3.42
CA ALA A 156 11.35 5.29 -3.86
C ALA A 156 12.27 5.43 -2.65
N GLU A 157 13.45 4.81 -2.72
CA GLU A 157 14.54 4.99 -1.74
C GLU A 157 14.09 4.84 -0.28
N GLY A 158 13.27 3.82 0.00
CA GLY A 158 12.77 3.53 1.35
C GLY A 158 11.66 4.48 1.84
N ARG A 159 11.20 5.41 1.00
CA ARG A 159 10.09 6.32 1.31
C ARG A 159 8.84 5.94 0.51
N ALA A 160 7.70 6.32 1.05
CA ALA A 160 6.40 6.07 0.44
C ALA A 160 5.50 7.31 0.50
N VAL A 161 4.65 7.47 -0.51
CA VAL A 161 3.52 8.42 -0.53
C VAL A 161 2.25 7.63 -0.82
N GLU A 162 1.26 7.70 0.08
CA GLU A 162 -0.07 7.10 -0.13
C GLU A 162 -1.07 8.19 -0.57
N ILE A 163 -1.77 7.91 -1.66
CA ILE A 163 -2.81 8.75 -2.23
C ILE A 163 -4.09 7.92 -2.34
N ARG A 164 -5.21 8.48 -1.87
CA ARG A 164 -6.52 7.84 -1.91
C ARG A 164 -7.39 8.48 -2.97
N GLY A 165 -7.92 7.63 -3.83
CA GLY A 165 -8.69 7.97 -5.01
C GLY A 165 -7.88 8.68 -6.09
N CYS A 166 -8.56 8.90 -7.22
CA CYS A 166 -8.06 9.75 -8.30
C CYS A 166 -9.21 10.55 -8.93
N GLY A 167 -8.93 11.79 -9.33
CA GLY A 167 -9.85 12.61 -10.09
C GLY A 167 -10.02 12.10 -11.53
N ALA A 168 -11.04 12.56 -12.23
CA ALA A 168 -11.14 12.34 -13.67
C ALA A 168 -9.98 13.04 -14.39
N GLY A 169 -9.32 12.31 -15.30
CA GLY A 169 -8.22 12.81 -16.14
C GLY A 169 -8.57 12.86 -17.61
#